data_AF-A0A836VYC1-F1
#
_entry.id   AF-A0A836VYC1-F1
#
_cell.length_a   1.000
_cell.length_b   1.000
_cell.length_c   1.000
_cell.angle_alpha   90.00
_cell.angle_beta   90.00
_cell.angle_gamma   90.00
#
_symmetry.space_group_name_H-M   'P 1'
#
loop_
_entity.id
_entity.type
_entity.pdbx_description
1 polymer ?
#
loop_
_entity_poly.entity_id
_entity_poly.type
_entity_poly.pdbx_seq_one_letter_code
_entity_poly.pdbx_strand_id
1 'polypeptide(L)'
;KDWRTAFLPVYVIRSHDDGLTWEPPRKVQDGWCGAVRSLVELKSGRLVLPCQIAVATKNSIRHVVHTYVSDDEGQTWRKSNSIDLGGRGSHAGAMEPTVIELADGRLYMLIRTSQPSQGRIWFWEAYSSDGGLTWVDVRKSNIIASTCCGTLARLKSGRIVLLWNRPTEDAPYNYHSREALSMAVSDDECKTWSKPVVISRRPLRPGEKYYMARQSYPYIYERAPGQLWITTMQGNLRMKINVSDIDFTAKPVKQEATTIVAFGASSTARRAGVQKVYAQRLRERLPAHGVPVRVINVGVPSDTTVRARARFERDVLAHDPKVVIISLGANDSAVDVWKGATKPRVAIPEYEKNLRYFVRTLKKRGVHAILMTP
;
A
#
# COMPACT_ATOMS: atom_id res chain seq x y z
N LYS A 1 -21.13 -14.62 15.10
CA LYS A 1 -20.94 -13.93 16.41
C LYS A 1 -21.73 -12.62 16.36
N ASP A 2 -22.61 -12.37 17.33
CA ASP A 2 -23.33 -11.11 17.43
C ASP A 2 -22.36 -9.99 17.78
N TRP A 3 -22.29 -8.95 16.96
CA TRP A 3 -21.40 -7.81 17.22
C TRP A 3 -21.88 -6.98 18.42
N ARG A 4 -23.15 -7.12 18.82
CA ARG A 4 -23.73 -6.46 20.00
C ARG A 4 -23.17 -6.98 21.32
N THR A 5 -22.52 -8.14 21.31
CA THR A 5 -21.87 -8.74 22.48
C THR A 5 -20.34 -8.68 22.39
N ALA A 6 -19.79 -8.01 21.37
CA ALA A 6 -18.35 -7.84 21.23
C ALA A 6 -17.83 -6.90 22.33
N PHE A 7 -16.96 -7.41 23.18
CA PHE A 7 -16.38 -6.69 24.30
C PHE A 7 -14.85 -6.85 24.31
N LEU A 8 -14.14 -5.72 24.28
CA LEU A 8 -12.68 -5.62 24.38
C LEU A 8 -12.35 -4.28 25.07
N PRO A 9 -12.60 -4.18 26.39
CA PRO A 9 -12.47 -2.95 27.17
C PRO A 9 -11.03 -2.49 27.25
N VAL A 10 -10.83 -1.23 27.62
CA VAL A 10 -9.51 -0.65 27.88
C VAL A 10 -9.28 -0.58 29.38
N TYR A 11 -8.14 -1.13 29.79
CA TYR A 11 -7.62 -1.03 31.15
C TYR A 11 -6.29 -0.27 31.12
N VAL A 12 -6.00 0.43 32.21
CA VAL A 12 -4.68 0.97 32.51
C VAL A 12 -4.12 0.25 33.73
N ILE A 13 -2.81 0.15 33.78
CA ILE A 13 -2.07 -0.42 34.90
C ILE A 13 -0.88 0.50 35.15
N ARG A 14 -0.55 0.72 36.42
CA ARG A 14 0.52 1.64 36.83
C ARG A 14 1.59 0.88 37.59
N SER A 15 2.81 1.35 37.43
CA SER A 15 3.96 0.94 38.23
C SER A 15 4.62 2.21 38.75
N HIS A 16 5.10 2.13 40.00
CA HIS A 16 5.80 3.22 40.68
C HIS A 16 7.30 2.91 40.87
N ASP A 17 7.77 1.80 40.31
CA ASP A 17 9.09 1.22 40.51
C ASP A 17 9.69 0.69 39.20
N ASP A 18 9.54 1.47 38.12
CA ASP A 18 10.07 1.19 36.79
C ASP A 18 9.66 -0.18 36.21
N GLY A 19 8.46 -0.63 36.54
CA GLY A 19 7.83 -1.84 36.02
C GLY A 19 8.12 -3.11 36.81
N LEU A 20 8.75 -3.01 37.99
CA LEU A 20 9.03 -4.16 38.87
C LEU A 20 7.74 -4.70 39.51
N THR A 21 6.88 -3.83 40.01
CA THR A 21 5.55 -4.16 40.52
C THR A 21 4.47 -3.33 39.85
N TRP A 22 3.25 -3.86 39.83
CA TRP A 22 2.12 -3.26 39.15
C TRP A 22 0.89 -3.24 40.04
N GLU A 23 0.18 -2.12 40.05
CA GLU A 23 -1.12 -2.01 40.69
C GLU A 23 -2.17 -2.91 40.01
N PRO A 24 -3.29 -3.23 40.67
CA PRO A 24 -4.40 -3.90 40.01
C PRO A 24 -4.91 -3.09 38.78
N PRO A 25 -5.25 -3.76 37.65
CA PRO A 25 -5.75 -3.07 36.47
C PRO A 25 -7.00 -2.24 36.74
N ARG A 26 -7.03 -1.00 36.26
CA ARG A 26 -8.19 -0.09 36.37
C ARG A 26 -8.86 0.07 35.02
N LYS A 27 -10.16 -0.16 34.95
CA LYS A 27 -10.93 -0.04 33.71
C LYS A 27 -11.16 1.43 33.37
N VAL A 28 -10.85 1.83 32.15
CA VAL A 28 -11.05 3.20 31.64
C VAL A 28 -12.20 3.27 30.63
N GLN A 29 -12.40 2.21 29.86
CA GLN A 29 -13.43 2.17 28.81
C GLN A 29 -14.09 0.79 28.74
N ASP A 30 -15.43 0.78 28.69
CA ASP A 30 -16.23 -0.38 28.28
C ASP A 30 -16.45 -0.42 26.76
N GLY A 31 -16.81 -1.60 26.23
CA GLY A 31 -17.06 -1.80 24.80
C GLY A 31 -15.85 -2.39 24.08
N TRP A 32 -15.75 -2.21 22.76
CA TRP A 32 -14.70 -2.82 21.95
C TRP A 32 -13.67 -1.78 21.47
N CYS A 33 -12.43 -1.88 21.96
CA CYS A 33 -11.27 -1.12 21.49
C CYS A 33 -10.28 -2.09 20.81
N GLY A 34 -10.13 -2.00 19.48
CA GLY A 34 -9.32 -2.97 18.73
C GLY A 34 -7.83 -2.96 19.09
N ALA A 35 -7.20 -1.79 19.09
CA ALA A 35 -5.82 -1.61 19.52
C ALA A 35 -5.60 -0.19 20.04
N VAL A 36 -5.01 -0.08 21.22
CA VAL A 36 -4.46 1.18 21.72
C VAL A 36 -3.08 1.37 21.08
N ARG A 37 -2.84 2.53 20.46
CA ARG A 37 -1.61 2.82 19.70
C ARG A 37 -0.70 3.84 20.35
N SER A 38 -1.20 4.58 21.34
CA SER A 38 -0.50 5.71 21.94
C SER A 38 -0.99 5.93 23.36
N LEU A 39 -0.10 6.40 24.22
CA LEU A 39 -0.33 7.03 25.51
C LEU A 39 0.78 8.07 25.61
N VAL A 40 0.43 9.35 25.72
CA VAL A 40 1.41 10.44 25.77
C VAL A 40 1.25 11.22 27.06
N GLU A 41 2.39 11.59 27.64
CA GLU A 41 2.48 12.61 28.68
C GLU A 41 2.80 13.95 28.01
N LEU A 42 1.97 14.96 28.27
CA LEU A 42 2.19 16.32 27.78
C LEU A 42 3.25 17.00 28.65
N LYS A 43 3.81 18.11 28.15
CA LYS A 43 4.73 18.97 28.95
C LYS A 43 4.13 19.42 30.28
N SER A 44 2.81 19.47 30.40
CA SER A 44 2.10 19.80 31.65
C SER A 44 2.02 18.66 32.67
N GLY A 45 2.51 17.44 32.34
CA GLY A 45 2.33 16.22 33.15
C GLY A 45 0.99 15.51 32.91
N ARG A 46 0.09 16.10 32.13
CA ARG A 46 -1.19 15.49 31.76
C ARG A 46 -0.97 14.26 30.89
N LEU A 47 -1.67 13.17 31.19
CA LEU A 47 -1.70 11.97 30.36
C LEU A 47 -2.86 12.03 29.37
N VAL A 48 -2.61 11.67 28.11
CA VAL A 48 -3.62 11.57 27.05
C VAL A 48 -3.57 10.18 26.42
N LEU A 49 -4.69 9.46 26.51
CA LEU A 49 -4.88 8.10 26.02
C LEU A 49 -5.90 8.08 24.88
N PRO A 50 -5.45 8.03 23.61
CA PRO A 50 -6.32 7.85 22.46
C PRO A 50 -6.90 6.44 22.39
N CYS A 51 -8.22 6.35 22.28
CA CYS A 51 -8.98 5.12 22.22
C CYS A 51 -9.92 5.09 21.01
N GLN A 52 -10.43 3.90 20.71
CA GLN A 52 -11.58 3.72 19.84
C GLN A 52 -12.67 2.93 20.55
N ILE A 53 -13.91 3.10 20.12
CA ILE A 53 -15.03 2.26 20.51
C ILE A 53 -15.83 1.85 19.28
N ALA A 54 -16.21 0.58 19.21
CA ALA A 54 -17.13 0.10 18.19
C ALA A 54 -18.58 0.45 18.59
N VAL A 55 -19.27 1.19 17.72
CA VAL A 55 -20.61 1.71 17.94
C VAL A 55 -21.62 0.99 17.05
N ALA A 56 -22.69 0.52 17.69
CA ALA A 56 -23.87 -0.03 17.06
C ALA A 56 -24.56 0.98 16.15
N THR A 57 -24.93 0.57 14.93
CA THR A 57 -25.89 1.30 14.10
C THR A 57 -27.06 0.38 13.75
N LYS A 58 -28.17 0.93 13.24
CA LYS A 58 -29.42 0.18 12.96
C LYS A 58 -29.19 -1.21 12.36
N ASN A 59 -28.27 -1.32 11.38
CA ASN A 59 -27.95 -2.56 10.67
C ASN A 59 -26.44 -2.74 10.39
N SER A 60 -25.56 -2.18 11.22
CA SER A 60 -24.11 -2.27 11.02
C SER A 60 -23.34 -1.87 12.28
N ILE A 61 -22.02 -1.85 12.18
CA ILE A 61 -21.11 -1.31 13.20
C ILE A 61 -20.17 -0.31 12.52
N ARG A 62 -19.62 0.62 13.29
CA ARG A 62 -18.49 1.48 12.90
C ARG A 62 -17.65 1.80 14.12
N HIS A 63 -16.42 2.27 13.93
CA HIS A 63 -15.56 2.73 15.03
C HIS A 63 -15.58 4.24 15.13
N VAL A 64 -15.51 4.71 16.37
CA VAL A 64 -15.46 6.12 16.77
C VAL A 64 -14.23 6.29 17.64
N VAL A 65 -13.52 7.41 17.51
CA VAL A 65 -12.34 7.70 18.33
C VAL A 65 -12.61 8.83 19.30
N HIS A 66 -11.95 8.76 20.46
CA HIS A 66 -11.94 9.79 21.50
C HIS A 66 -10.66 9.61 22.32
N THR A 67 -10.37 10.56 23.19
CA THR A 67 -9.27 10.47 24.17
C THR A 67 -9.83 10.36 25.57
N TYR A 68 -9.06 9.71 26.44
CA TYR A 68 -9.19 9.85 27.88
C TYR A 68 -8.00 10.66 28.40
N VAL A 69 -8.27 11.57 29.32
CA VAL A 69 -7.27 12.49 29.86
C VAL A 69 -7.20 12.35 31.37
N SER A 70 -6.00 12.30 31.93
CA SER A 70 -5.75 12.26 33.37
C SER A 70 -4.75 13.35 33.77
N ASP A 71 -5.04 14.04 34.88
CA ASP A 71 -4.19 15.05 35.50
C ASP A 71 -3.60 14.57 36.84
N ASP A 72 -3.82 13.30 37.20
CA ASP A 72 -3.51 12.71 38.51
C ASP A 72 -2.76 11.38 38.36
N GLU A 73 -1.84 11.32 37.39
CA GLU A 73 -0.98 10.16 37.10
C GLU A 73 -1.77 8.88 36.81
N GLY A 74 -2.88 9.01 36.08
CA GLY A 74 -3.72 7.90 35.64
C GLY A 74 -4.70 7.39 36.69
N GLN A 75 -4.94 8.12 37.78
CA GLN A 75 -5.90 7.71 38.80
C GLN A 75 -7.35 7.90 38.36
N THR A 76 -7.66 9.05 37.78
CA THR A 76 -8.98 9.37 37.22
C THR A 76 -8.85 9.82 35.78
N TRP A 77 -9.89 9.54 34.99
CA TRP A 77 -9.87 9.76 33.54
C TRP A 77 -11.14 10.47 33.10
N ARG A 78 -10.98 11.54 32.32
CA ARG A 78 -12.08 12.27 31.68
C ARG A 78 -12.08 11.98 30.19
N LYS A 79 -13.25 11.68 29.63
CA LYS A 79 -13.43 11.40 28.21
C LYS A 79 -13.60 12.70 27.41
N SER A 80 -13.00 12.77 26.23
CA SER A 80 -13.22 13.84 25.26
C SER A 80 -14.56 13.73 24.53
N ASN A 81 -14.87 14.72 23.68
CA ASN A 81 -15.84 14.53 22.61
C ASN A 81 -15.43 13.37 21.67
N SER A 82 -16.40 12.82 20.96
CA SER A 82 -16.21 11.72 20.01
C SER A 82 -15.99 12.23 18.58
N ILE A 83 -15.04 11.66 17.86
CA ILE A 83 -14.86 11.84 16.42
C ILE A 83 -15.47 10.63 15.70
N ASP A 84 -16.63 10.84 15.08
CA ASP A 84 -17.36 9.84 14.30
C ASP A 84 -17.35 10.21 12.81
N LEU A 85 -16.59 9.46 12.01
CA LEU A 85 -16.49 9.67 10.57
C LEU A 85 -17.58 8.93 9.77
N GLY A 86 -18.53 8.30 10.46
CA GLY A 86 -19.59 7.53 9.84
C GLY A 86 -19.09 6.20 9.23
N GLY A 87 -19.79 5.76 8.19
CA GLY A 87 -19.48 4.50 7.51
C GLY A 87 -20.20 3.27 8.06
N ARG A 88 -20.00 2.12 7.39
CA ARG A 88 -20.66 0.85 7.68
C ARG A 88 -19.68 -0.32 7.55
N GLY A 89 -19.59 -1.16 8.58
CA GLY A 89 -18.81 -2.40 8.57
C GLY A 89 -17.84 -2.53 9.75
N SER A 90 -17.39 -3.75 10.03
CA SER A 90 -16.51 -4.07 11.17
C SER A 90 -15.17 -3.34 11.19
N HIS A 91 -14.79 -2.72 10.08
CA HIS A 91 -13.58 -1.92 9.94
C HIS A 91 -13.88 -0.48 9.51
N ALA A 92 -15.12 -0.01 9.54
CA ALA A 92 -15.49 1.34 9.12
C ALA A 92 -15.29 2.38 10.23
N GLY A 93 -15.32 3.66 9.87
CA GLY A 93 -15.19 4.79 10.80
C GLY A 93 -13.75 5.16 11.13
N ALA A 94 -13.57 5.81 12.28
CA ALA A 94 -12.30 6.24 12.82
C ALA A 94 -11.70 5.16 13.74
N MET A 95 -10.43 4.84 13.56
CA MET A 95 -9.76 3.76 14.31
C MET A 95 -8.34 4.15 14.71
N GLU A 96 -7.81 3.45 15.70
CA GLU A 96 -6.38 3.36 16.04
C GLU A 96 -5.61 4.69 15.91
N PRO A 97 -6.07 5.77 16.57
CA PRO A 97 -5.46 7.08 16.45
C PRO A 97 -4.09 7.15 17.15
N THR A 98 -3.24 8.07 16.69
CA THR A 98 -1.99 8.47 17.34
C THR A 98 -2.00 9.98 17.58
N VAL A 99 -1.44 10.43 18.70
CA VAL A 99 -1.45 11.84 19.12
C VAL A 99 -0.03 12.30 19.42
N ILE A 100 0.25 13.58 19.16
CA ILE A 100 1.49 14.26 19.56
C ILE A 100 1.20 15.69 20.00
N GLU A 101 1.91 16.16 21.02
CA GLU A 101 1.88 17.57 21.43
C GLU A 101 2.77 18.40 20.49
N LEU A 102 2.21 19.48 19.95
CA LEU A 102 2.88 20.45 19.09
C LEU A 102 3.65 21.49 19.92
N ALA A 103 4.57 22.21 19.28
CA ALA A 103 5.38 23.24 19.93
C ALA A 103 4.53 24.38 20.54
N ASP A 104 3.36 24.68 19.94
CA ASP A 104 2.41 25.70 20.41
C ASP A 104 1.46 25.22 21.53
N GLY A 105 1.65 23.99 22.02
CA GLY A 105 0.84 23.39 23.09
C GLY A 105 -0.46 22.74 22.63
N ARG A 106 -0.83 22.86 21.33
CA ARG A 106 -1.94 22.09 20.78
C ARG A 106 -1.57 20.62 20.63
N LEU A 107 -2.56 19.75 20.58
CA LEU A 107 -2.39 18.35 20.21
C LEU A 107 -2.80 18.14 18.75
N TYR A 108 -2.00 17.36 18.03
CA TYR A 108 -2.32 16.84 16.70
C TYR A 108 -2.66 15.36 16.79
N MET A 109 -3.82 14.97 16.25
CA MET A 109 -4.22 13.58 16.12
C MET A 109 -4.18 13.15 14.66
N LEU A 110 -3.63 11.97 14.39
CA LEU A 110 -3.73 11.28 13.10
C LEU A 110 -4.55 10.00 13.27
N ILE A 111 -5.55 9.81 12.41
CA ILE A 111 -6.63 8.83 12.59
C ILE A 111 -6.66 7.86 11.41
N ARG A 112 -6.56 6.55 11.70
CA ARG A 112 -6.71 5.49 10.69
C ARG A 112 -8.15 5.43 10.19
N THR A 113 -8.30 5.26 8.88
CA THR A 113 -9.57 4.91 8.23
C THR A 113 -9.39 3.69 7.34
N SER A 114 -10.49 3.15 6.82
CA SER A 114 -10.47 2.01 5.87
C SER A 114 -11.28 2.24 4.60
N GLN A 115 -11.99 3.37 4.50
CA GLN A 115 -12.89 3.64 3.40
C GLN A 115 -12.14 4.37 2.30
N PRO A 116 -11.97 3.75 1.12
CA PRO A 116 -11.29 4.41 0.04
C PRO A 116 -12.14 5.53 -0.54
N SER A 117 -11.50 6.64 -0.90
CA SER A 117 -12.05 7.66 -1.79
C SER A 117 -11.20 7.65 -3.06
N GLN A 118 -11.83 7.62 -4.23
CA GLN A 118 -11.10 7.61 -5.52
C GLN A 118 -9.99 6.53 -5.60
N GLY A 119 -10.24 5.34 -5.03
CA GLY A 119 -9.31 4.21 -5.06
C GLY A 119 -8.12 4.31 -4.08
N ARG A 120 -8.11 5.26 -3.15
CA ARG A 120 -7.05 5.45 -2.15
C ARG A 120 -7.62 5.69 -0.76
N ILE A 121 -6.81 5.46 0.26
CA ILE A 121 -7.14 5.77 1.66
C ILE A 121 -6.19 6.86 2.15
N TRP A 122 -6.70 7.75 2.99
CA TRP A 122 -5.92 8.78 3.68
C TRP A 122 -6.14 8.62 5.17
N PHE A 123 -5.14 9.03 5.95
CA PHE A 123 -5.40 9.36 7.34
C PHE A 123 -6.33 10.58 7.42
N TRP A 124 -7.09 10.65 8.50
CA TRP A 124 -7.76 11.87 8.93
C TRP A 124 -6.97 12.53 10.04
N GLU A 125 -7.17 13.83 10.24
CA GLU A 125 -6.52 14.61 11.27
C GLU A 125 -7.52 15.45 12.06
N ALA A 126 -7.14 15.79 13.29
CA ALA A 126 -7.89 16.68 14.18
C ALA A 126 -6.93 17.37 15.14
N TYR A 127 -7.38 18.49 15.72
CA TYR A 127 -6.59 19.30 16.65
C TYR A 127 -7.34 19.52 17.96
N SER A 128 -6.57 19.67 19.05
CA SER A 128 -7.11 20.03 20.38
C SER A 128 -6.24 21.12 21.00
N SER A 129 -6.87 22.12 21.62
CA SER A 129 -6.19 23.22 22.33
C SER A 129 -6.39 23.17 23.85
N ASP A 130 -7.10 22.16 24.36
CA ASP A 130 -7.47 22.02 25.77
C ASP A 130 -6.89 20.73 26.39
N GLY A 131 -5.74 20.28 25.86
CA GLY A 131 -5.03 19.09 26.32
C GLY A 131 -5.80 17.79 26.05
N GLY A 132 -6.53 17.71 24.94
CA GLY A 132 -7.19 16.50 24.47
C GLY A 132 -8.59 16.27 25.03
N LEU A 133 -9.28 17.29 25.53
CA LEU A 133 -10.68 17.18 25.99
C LEU A 133 -11.68 17.50 24.87
N THR A 134 -11.30 18.37 23.94
CA THR A 134 -12.09 18.74 22.77
C THR A 134 -11.24 18.66 21.52
N TRP A 135 -11.72 17.90 20.54
CA TRP A 135 -11.14 17.76 19.21
C TRP A 135 -12.00 18.47 18.17
N VAL A 136 -11.37 19.35 17.40
CA VAL A 136 -11.97 20.18 16.34
C VAL A 136 -11.17 20.05 15.04
N ASP A 137 -11.63 20.72 13.98
CA ASP A 137 -11.00 20.72 12.65
C ASP A 137 -10.78 19.32 12.06
N VAL A 138 -11.73 18.42 12.32
CA VAL A 138 -11.70 17.04 11.84
C VAL A 138 -11.79 17.01 10.32
N ARG A 139 -10.71 16.60 9.65
CA ARG A 139 -10.65 16.60 8.18
C ARG A 139 -9.74 15.51 7.63
N LYS A 140 -9.87 15.25 6.33
CA LYS A 140 -8.96 14.37 5.60
C LYS A 140 -7.56 15.02 5.53
N SER A 141 -6.51 14.28 5.88
CA SER A 141 -5.13 14.74 5.75
C SER A 141 -4.60 14.59 4.31
N ASN A 142 -3.42 15.14 4.04
CA ASN A 142 -2.70 14.91 2.78
C ASN A 142 -1.85 13.61 2.79
N ILE A 143 -1.95 12.80 3.85
CA ILE A 143 -1.14 11.60 4.04
C ILE A 143 -1.88 10.38 3.51
N ILE A 144 -1.42 9.86 2.37
CA ILE A 144 -1.92 8.60 1.81
C ILE A 144 -1.53 7.45 2.74
N ALA A 145 -2.50 6.61 3.07
CA ALA A 145 -2.35 5.50 4.00
C ALA A 145 -2.80 4.18 3.36
N SER A 146 -2.40 3.07 3.98
CA SER A 146 -3.07 1.79 3.79
C SER A 146 -4.16 1.62 4.86
N THR A 147 -4.81 0.46 4.88
CA THR A 147 -5.77 0.08 5.94
C THR A 147 -5.10 -0.14 7.31
N CYS A 148 -3.89 0.33 7.57
CA CYS A 148 -3.19 0.16 8.85
C CYS A 148 -2.95 1.51 9.55
N CYS A 149 -2.69 1.48 10.86
CA CYS A 149 -2.42 2.67 11.65
C CYS A 149 -1.01 3.24 11.38
N GLY A 150 -0.88 4.52 11.68
CA GLY A 150 0.41 5.21 11.79
C GLY A 150 0.86 5.33 13.24
N THR A 151 2.09 5.77 13.44
CA THR A 151 2.64 6.13 14.76
C THR A 151 3.49 7.37 14.62
N LEU A 152 3.19 8.38 15.45
CA LEU A 152 3.94 9.62 15.55
C LEU A 152 4.91 9.56 16.72
N ALA A 153 6.09 10.18 16.58
CA ALA A 153 7.00 10.41 17.69
C ALA A 153 7.82 11.69 17.48
N ARG A 154 7.97 12.48 18.56
CA ARG A 154 8.90 13.61 18.56
C ARG A 154 10.30 13.10 18.86
N LEU A 155 11.26 13.47 18.03
CA LEU A 155 12.67 13.19 18.25
C LEU A 155 13.30 14.24 19.16
N LYS A 156 14.43 13.90 19.79
CA LYS A 156 15.27 14.84 20.55
C LYS A 156 15.74 16.03 19.71
N SER A 157 15.79 15.91 18.37
CA SER A 157 16.06 17.02 17.46
C SER A 157 14.90 18.01 17.30
N GLY A 158 13.72 17.75 17.90
CA GLY A 158 12.50 18.54 17.71
C GLY A 158 11.62 18.05 16.56
N ARG A 159 12.22 17.49 15.49
CA ARG A 159 11.51 16.86 14.35
C ARG A 159 10.50 15.80 14.78
N ILE A 160 9.41 15.67 14.02
CA ILE A 160 8.39 14.64 14.24
C ILE A 160 8.53 13.56 13.17
N VAL A 161 8.58 12.29 13.58
CA VAL A 161 8.59 11.12 12.69
C VAL A 161 7.18 10.55 12.58
N LEU A 162 6.78 10.13 11.37
CA LEU A 162 5.64 9.26 11.13
C LEU A 162 6.13 7.91 10.58
N LEU A 163 5.72 6.82 11.23
CA LEU A 163 5.85 5.45 10.72
C LEU A 163 4.49 4.91 10.32
N TRP A 164 4.36 4.39 9.10
CA TRP A 164 3.10 3.79 8.63
C TRP A 164 3.29 2.90 7.41
N ASN A 165 2.28 2.09 7.11
CA ASN A 165 2.17 1.41 5.83
C ASN A 165 1.38 2.27 4.85
N ARG A 166 1.86 2.34 3.60
CA ARG A 166 1.20 3.03 2.51
C ARG A 166 1.26 2.21 1.22
N PRO A 167 0.36 2.46 0.24
CA PRO A 167 0.56 2.02 -1.13
C PRO A 167 1.96 2.40 -1.60
N THR A 168 2.70 1.44 -2.12
CA THR A 168 4.04 1.65 -2.66
C THR A 168 3.95 2.29 -4.05
N GLU A 169 5.06 2.84 -4.58
CA GLU A 169 5.06 3.48 -5.89
C GLU A 169 4.73 2.51 -7.03
N ASP A 170 5.15 1.26 -6.89
CA ASP A 170 4.80 0.16 -7.79
C ASP A 170 3.32 -0.26 -7.64
N ALA A 171 2.69 -0.07 -6.48
CA ALA A 171 1.28 -0.44 -6.28
C ALA A 171 0.46 0.71 -5.65
N PRO A 172 0.29 1.85 -6.36
CA PRO A 172 -0.18 3.11 -5.77
C PRO A 172 -1.66 3.11 -5.36
N TYR A 173 -2.41 2.08 -5.75
CA TYR A 173 -3.81 1.87 -5.36
C TYR A 173 -4.00 0.65 -4.45
N ASN A 174 -2.92 -0.04 -4.06
CA ASN A 174 -3.00 -1.16 -3.12
C ASN A 174 -2.97 -0.65 -1.67
N TYR A 175 -4.10 -0.11 -1.22
CA TYR A 175 -4.29 0.33 0.16
C TYR A 175 -4.47 -0.83 1.16
N HIS A 176 -4.37 -2.09 0.72
CA HIS A 176 -4.24 -3.25 1.60
C HIS A 176 -2.78 -3.64 1.86
N SER A 177 -1.83 -3.02 1.15
CA SER A 177 -0.40 -3.30 1.33
C SER A 177 0.06 -2.96 2.74
N ARG A 178 0.70 -3.94 3.36
CA ARG A 178 1.32 -3.86 4.69
C ARG A 178 2.72 -4.46 4.71
N GLU A 179 3.29 -4.71 3.54
CA GLU A 179 4.58 -5.40 3.37
C GLU A 179 5.78 -4.46 3.52
N ALA A 180 5.55 -3.16 3.27
CA ALA A 180 6.53 -2.10 3.34
C ALA A 180 6.17 -1.13 4.47
N LEU A 181 7.11 -0.94 5.41
CA LEU A 181 7.02 0.09 6.44
C LEU A 181 7.73 1.35 5.92
N SER A 182 7.02 2.47 5.92
CA SER A 182 7.54 3.76 5.48
C SER A 182 7.77 4.70 6.66
N MET A 183 8.73 5.61 6.50
CA MET A 183 9.04 6.70 7.40
C MET A 183 9.00 8.03 6.65
N ALA A 184 8.49 9.07 7.29
CA ALA A 184 8.68 10.47 6.88
C ALA A 184 8.95 11.31 8.13
N VAL A 185 9.57 12.47 7.92
CA VAL A 185 9.83 13.46 8.98
C VAL A 185 9.10 14.77 8.67
N SER A 186 8.75 15.50 9.72
CA SER A 186 8.26 16.87 9.67
C SER A 186 9.15 17.75 10.54
N ASP A 187 9.58 18.87 9.95
CA ASP A 187 10.36 19.93 10.60
C ASP A 187 9.49 21.13 11.03
N ASP A 188 8.18 21.10 10.71
CA ASP A 188 7.27 22.23 10.81
C ASP A 188 5.96 21.88 11.53
N GLU A 189 6.04 21.03 12.55
CA GLU A 189 4.93 20.68 13.44
C GLU A 189 3.76 20.02 12.70
N CYS A 190 4.07 18.99 11.90
CA CYS A 190 3.14 18.17 11.11
C CYS A 190 2.43 18.91 9.95
N LYS A 191 2.80 20.17 9.65
CA LYS A 191 2.19 20.93 8.54
C LYS A 191 2.60 20.36 7.19
N THR A 192 3.87 20.01 7.03
CA THR A 192 4.39 19.32 5.87
C THR A 192 5.21 18.11 6.27
N TRP A 193 5.38 17.20 5.31
CA TRP A 193 6.10 15.95 5.49
C TRP A 193 7.12 15.80 4.38
N SER A 194 8.29 15.27 4.75
CA SER A 194 9.29 14.84 3.79
C SER A 194 8.73 13.77 2.85
N LYS A 195 9.46 13.48 1.78
CA LYS A 195 9.14 12.32 0.96
C LYS A 195 9.16 11.05 1.84
N PRO A 196 8.13 10.19 1.79
CA PRO A 196 8.15 8.94 2.52
C PRO A 196 9.20 7.97 1.96
N VAL A 197 10.04 7.42 2.83
CA VAL A 197 11.08 6.43 2.51
C VAL A 197 10.65 5.07 3.06
N VAL A 198 10.77 4.01 2.25
CA VAL A 198 10.56 2.64 2.73
C VAL A 198 11.79 2.21 3.51
N ILE A 199 11.65 2.05 4.83
CA ILE A 199 12.74 1.68 5.73
C ILE A 199 12.88 0.17 5.92
N SER A 200 11.83 -0.58 5.56
CA SER A 200 11.84 -2.04 5.57
C SER A 200 10.74 -2.59 4.68
N ARG A 201 11.04 -3.65 3.92
CA ARG A 201 10.09 -4.34 3.04
C ARG A 201 10.30 -5.84 3.10
N ARG A 202 9.22 -6.59 3.33
CA ARG A 202 9.23 -8.06 3.21
C ARG A 202 8.20 -8.46 2.16
N PRO A 203 8.60 -8.68 0.90
CA PRO A 203 7.65 -9.08 -0.13
C PRO A 203 7.01 -10.44 0.21
N LEU A 204 5.73 -10.60 -0.11
CA LEU A 204 5.05 -11.89 0.02
C LEU A 204 5.70 -12.94 -0.88
N ARG A 205 6.11 -14.07 -0.30
CA ARG A 205 6.71 -15.18 -1.06
C ARG A 205 5.63 -16.12 -1.61
N PRO A 206 5.88 -16.84 -2.71
CA PRO A 206 4.95 -17.85 -3.21
C PRO A 206 4.57 -18.86 -2.12
N GLY A 207 3.27 -19.12 -1.95
CA GLY A 207 2.74 -20.04 -0.94
C GLY A 207 2.54 -19.45 0.46
N GLU A 208 3.06 -18.25 0.74
CA GLU A 208 2.80 -17.59 2.02
C GLU A 208 1.38 -17.00 2.08
N LYS A 209 0.77 -17.04 3.26
CA LYS A 209 -0.48 -16.31 3.50
C LYS A 209 -0.18 -14.81 3.53
N TYR A 210 -1.07 -14.01 2.97
CA TYR A 210 -0.90 -12.55 2.81
C TYR A 210 -0.47 -11.79 4.08
N TYR A 211 -0.83 -12.28 5.27
CA TYR A 211 -0.46 -11.64 6.53
C TYR A 211 0.98 -11.93 7.00
N MET A 212 1.64 -12.95 6.45
CA MET A 212 3.02 -13.30 6.84
C MET A 212 4.00 -12.21 6.43
N ALA A 213 3.74 -11.52 5.32
CA ALA A 213 4.57 -10.45 4.77
C ALA A 213 4.43 -9.10 5.47
N ARG A 214 3.49 -8.98 6.42
CA ARG A 214 3.22 -7.71 7.08
C ARG A 214 4.44 -7.18 7.82
N GLN A 215 4.53 -5.87 7.89
CA GLN A 215 5.41 -5.08 8.73
C GLN A 215 4.60 -3.90 9.22
N SER A 216 3.65 -4.18 10.11
CA SER A 216 2.52 -3.27 10.38
C SER A 216 2.21 -3.19 11.87
N TYR A 217 1.48 -2.14 12.26
CA TYR A 217 1.35 -1.71 13.67
C TYR A 217 2.73 -1.42 14.28
N PRO A 218 3.44 -0.40 13.76
CA PRO A 218 4.78 -0.07 14.22
C PRO A 218 4.77 0.50 15.63
N TYR A 219 5.88 0.32 16.33
CA TYR A 219 6.28 1.00 17.55
C TYR A 219 7.66 1.61 17.32
N ILE A 220 7.90 2.77 17.92
CA ILE A 220 9.15 3.51 17.80
C ILE A 220 9.61 3.95 19.19
N TYR A 221 10.90 3.84 19.44
CA TYR A 221 11.56 4.36 20.62
C TYR A 221 12.90 4.98 20.21
N GLU A 222 13.15 6.23 20.60
CA GLU A 222 14.43 6.89 20.36
C GLU A 222 15.40 6.59 21.52
N ARG A 223 16.28 5.60 21.33
CA ARG A 223 17.20 5.15 22.38
C ARG A 223 18.27 6.19 22.71
N ALA A 224 18.76 6.89 21.69
CA ALA A 224 19.74 7.97 21.73
C ALA A 224 19.39 8.97 20.63
N PRO A 225 19.83 10.25 20.69
CA PRO A 225 19.48 11.26 19.67
C PRO A 225 19.66 10.74 18.24
N GLY A 226 18.57 10.64 17.48
CA GLY A 226 18.54 10.14 16.10
C GLY A 226 18.62 8.62 15.94
N GLN A 227 18.86 7.83 16.98
CA GLN A 227 18.89 6.37 16.93
C GLN A 227 17.54 5.79 17.33
N LEU A 228 16.84 5.18 16.38
CA LEU A 228 15.50 4.63 16.54
C LEU A 228 15.53 3.11 16.67
N TRP A 229 14.83 2.60 17.67
CA TRP A 229 14.45 1.21 17.79
C TRP A 229 13.01 1.07 17.29
N ILE A 230 12.81 0.23 16.29
CA ILE A 230 11.52 0.05 15.63
C ILE A 230 11.12 -1.41 15.73
N THR A 231 9.90 -1.65 16.19
CA THR A 231 9.31 -2.99 16.23
C THR A 231 7.92 -2.97 15.61
N THR A 232 7.40 -4.13 15.22
CA THR A 232 6.01 -4.27 14.76
C THR A 232 5.26 -5.32 15.56
N MET A 233 3.95 -5.07 15.80
CA MET A 233 3.05 -6.09 16.34
C MET A 233 2.82 -7.21 15.31
N GLN A 234 2.75 -6.87 14.03
CA GLN A 234 2.57 -7.82 12.94
C GLN A 234 3.80 -7.81 12.04
N GLY A 235 4.41 -8.98 11.80
CA GLY A 235 5.59 -9.12 10.94
C GLY A 235 6.91 -9.43 11.62
N ASN A 236 6.94 -9.39 12.96
CA ASN A 236 8.12 -9.61 13.77
C ASN A 236 9.34 -8.74 13.38
N LEU A 237 9.12 -7.54 12.82
CA LEU A 237 10.22 -6.62 12.57
C LEU A 237 10.81 -6.17 13.90
N ARG A 238 12.14 -6.24 14.02
CA ARG A 238 12.93 -5.67 15.12
C ARG A 238 14.15 -5.05 14.46
N MET A 239 14.28 -3.73 14.51
CA MET A 239 15.38 -3.03 13.84
C MET A 239 15.86 -1.83 14.63
N LYS A 240 17.13 -1.49 14.39
CA LYS A 240 17.78 -0.26 14.84
C LYS A 240 18.23 0.51 13.60
N ILE A 241 17.95 1.80 13.54
CA ILE A 241 18.33 2.68 12.43
C ILE A 241 18.68 4.07 12.96
N ASN A 242 19.61 4.77 12.30
CA ASN A 242 19.82 6.18 12.58
C ASN A 242 19.09 7.03 11.54
N VAL A 243 18.42 8.09 11.99
CA VAL A 243 17.69 9.02 11.10
C VAL A 243 18.64 9.72 10.12
N SER A 244 19.91 9.92 10.50
CA SER A 244 20.95 10.46 9.64
C SER A 244 21.27 9.59 8.42
N ASP A 245 20.96 8.29 8.48
CA ASP A 245 21.27 7.33 7.42
C ASP A 245 20.15 7.27 6.37
N ILE A 246 19.07 8.02 6.57
CA ILE A 246 17.89 8.05 5.70
C ILE A 246 17.90 9.34 4.89
N ASP A 247 17.98 9.20 3.56
CA ASP A 247 17.83 10.33 2.66
C ASP A 247 16.34 10.62 2.41
N PHE A 248 15.80 11.59 3.16
CA PHE A 248 14.43 12.10 3.00
C PHE A 248 14.26 13.04 1.79
N THR A 249 15.35 13.38 1.09
CA THR A 249 15.37 14.26 -0.09
C THR A 249 15.45 13.48 -1.41
N ALA A 250 15.80 12.18 -1.35
CA ALA A 250 15.95 11.31 -2.51
C ALA A 250 14.72 11.33 -3.43
N LYS A 251 14.89 11.84 -4.66
CA LYS A 251 13.88 11.70 -5.73
C LYS A 251 13.62 10.20 -5.99
N PRO A 252 12.38 9.78 -6.31
CA PRO A 252 12.14 8.38 -6.67
C PRO A 252 13.10 7.97 -7.78
N VAL A 253 13.84 6.88 -7.59
CA VAL A 253 14.52 6.24 -8.71
C VAL A 253 13.41 5.71 -9.61
N LYS A 254 13.15 6.44 -10.70
CA LYS A 254 12.14 6.09 -11.69
C LYS A 254 12.56 4.74 -12.28
N GLN A 255 11.89 3.66 -11.87
CA GLN A 255 12.08 2.38 -12.52
C GLN A 255 11.54 2.56 -13.95
N GLU A 256 12.45 2.63 -14.93
CA GLU A 256 12.03 2.90 -16.30
C GLU A 256 11.08 1.80 -16.79
N ALA A 257 10.02 2.22 -17.48
CA ALA A 257 8.98 1.30 -17.91
C ALA A 257 9.56 0.28 -18.90
N THR A 258 9.45 -1.01 -18.55
CA THR A 258 9.90 -2.10 -19.42
C THR A 258 9.09 -2.07 -20.72
N THR A 259 9.74 -1.96 -21.88
CA THR A 259 9.03 -2.02 -23.17
C THR A 259 8.68 -3.48 -23.51
N ILE A 260 7.39 -3.75 -23.71
CA ILE A 260 6.84 -5.02 -24.16
C ILE A 260 6.19 -4.83 -25.53
N VAL A 261 6.57 -5.63 -26.53
CA VAL A 261 5.90 -5.62 -27.85
C VAL A 261 5.04 -6.88 -28.01
N ALA A 262 3.74 -6.69 -28.25
CA ALA A 262 2.83 -7.75 -28.65
C ALA A 262 2.81 -7.86 -30.18
N PHE A 263 3.46 -8.90 -30.69
CA PHE A 263 3.67 -9.17 -32.11
C PHE A 263 2.86 -10.40 -32.54
N GLY A 264 1.70 -10.16 -33.15
CA GLY A 264 0.82 -11.24 -33.54
C GLY A 264 -0.08 -10.91 -34.71
N ALA A 265 -1.07 -11.77 -34.90
CA ALA A 265 -2.10 -11.56 -35.90
C ALA A 265 -3.40 -11.03 -35.24
N SER A 266 -4.52 -11.49 -35.74
CA SER A 266 -5.89 -11.36 -35.24
C SER A 266 -6.08 -11.40 -33.71
N SER A 267 -5.31 -12.18 -32.97
CA SER A 267 -5.38 -12.31 -31.50
C SER A 267 -4.85 -11.08 -30.75
N THR A 268 -4.04 -10.26 -31.42
CA THR A 268 -3.45 -9.03 -30.88
C THR A 268 -3.97 -7.78 -31.59
N ALA A 269 -4.40 -7.88 -32.85
CA ALA A 269 -4.99 -6.77 -33.60
C ALA A 269 -6.33 -6.28 -33.03
N ARG A 270 -6.58 -4.97 -33.04
CA ARG A 270 -7.89 -4.39 -32.67
C ARG A 270 -8.95 -4.82 -33.69
N ARG A 271 -10.17 -5.09 -33.20
CA ARG A 271 -11.32 -5.53 -34.01
C ARG A 271 -12.59 -4.85 -33.52
N ALA A 272 -13.51 -4.57 -34.43
CA ALA A 272 -14.86 -4.10 -34.09
C ALA A 272 -15.57 -5.12 -33.18
N GLY A 273 -16.27 -4.65 -32.15
CA GLY A 273 -16.94 -5.50 -31.17
C GLY A 273 -16.03 -6.08 -30.06
N VAL A 274 -14.71 -5.99 -30.17
CA VAL A 274 -13.78 -6.42 -29.11
C VAL A 274 -13.41 -5.22 -28.22
N GLN A 275 -13.89 -5.23 -26.98
CA GLN A 275 -13.63 -4.14 -26.04
C GLN A 275 -12.14 -3.97 -25.69
N LYS A 276 -11.44 -5.08 -25.41
CA LYS A 276 -10.01 -5.07 -25.03
C LYS A 276 -9.25 -6.28 -25.55
N VAL A 277 -8.26 -6.03 -26.41
CA VAL A 277 -7.31 -7.05 -26.89
C VAL A 277 -6.24 -7.36 -25.85
N TYR A 278 -5.54 -8.48 -26.00
CA TYR A 278 -4.56 -8.96 -25.02
C TYR A 278 -3.51 -7.90 -24.62
N ALA A 279 -2.95 -7.16 -25.58
CA ALA A 279 -1.99 -6.08 -25.32
C ALA A 279 -2.57 -4.94 -24.45
N GLN A 280 -3.85 -4.60 -24.63
CA GLN A 280 -4.52 -3.60 -23.77
C GLN A 280 -4.72 -4.13 -22.36
N ARG A 281 -5.05 -5.42 -22.21
CA ARG A 281 -5.17 -6.06 -20.89
C ARG A 281 -3.83 -6.11 -20.17
N LEU A 282 -2.72 -6.39 -20.87
CA LEU A 282 -1.37 -6.32 -20.31
C LEU A 282 -1.02 -4.90 -19.84
N ARG A 283 -1.30 -3.90 -20.68
CA ARG A 283 -1.07 -2.49 -20.35
C ARG A 283 -1.83 -2.02 -19.11
N GLU A 284 -2.98 -2.61 -18.83
CA GLU A 284 -3.81 -2.27 -17.66
C GLU A 284 -3.44 -3.11 -16.43
N ARG A 285 -3.22 -4.42 -16.60
CA ARG A 285 -3.00 -5.35 -15.48
C ARG A 285 -1.58 -5.34 -14.94
N LEU A 286 -0.56 -5.22 -15.80
CA LEU A 286 0.83 -5.25 -15.34
C LEU A 286 1.18 -4.05 -14.43
N PRO A 287 0.76 -2.80 -14.74
CA PRO A 287 0.88 -1.71 -13.79
C PRO A 287 0.03 -1.91 -12.53
N ALA A 288 -1.14 -2.55 -12.64
CA ALA A 288 -1.95 -2.91 -11.46
C ALA A 288 -1.26 -3.95 -10.55
N HIS A 289 -0.27 -4.68 -11.07
CA HIS A 289 0.60 -5.60 -10.33
C HIS A 289 2.01 -5.05 -10.07
N GLY A 290 2.23 -3.75 -10.28
CA GLY A 290 3.49 -3.07 -9.99
C GLY A 290 4.65 -3.36 -10.93
N VAL A 291 4.34 -3.78 -12.15
CA VAL A 291 5.31 -3.85 -13.23
C VAL A 291 5.09 -2.63 -14.15
N PRO A 292 5.92 -1.57 -14.05
CA PRO A 292 5.81 -0.43 -14.95
C PRO A 292 6.20 -0.88 -16.36
N VAL A 293 5.26 -0.77 -17.30
CA VAL A 293 5.43 -1.27 -18.67
C VAL A 293 4.98 -0.26 -19.71
N ARG A 294 5.70 -0.22 -20.82
CA ARG A 294 5.25 0.38 -22.08
C ARG A 294 4.86 -0.77 -23.02
N VAL A 295 3.56 -1.01 -23.18
CA VAL A 295 3.07 -2.07 -24.08
C VAL A 295 2.77 -1.49 -25.45
N ILE A 296 3.44 -2.00 -26.47
CA ILE A 296 3.23 -1.66 -27.88
C ILE A 296 2.55 -2.83 -28.55
N ASN A 297 1.44 -2.56 -29.24
CA ASN A 297 0.70 -3.56 -29.97
C ASN A 297 0.90 -3.39 -31.46
N VAL A 298 1.50 -4.38 -32.10
CA VAL A 298 1.76 -4.40 -33.55
C VAL A 298 1.09 -5.60 -34.21
N GLY A 299 -0.06 -6.01 -33.68
CA GLY A 299 -0.90 -7.05 -34.24
C GLY A 299 -1.52 -6.65 -35.58
N VAL A 300 -1.39 -7.49 -36.61
CA VAL A 300 -1.98 -7.25 -37.94
C VAL A 300 -2.97 -8.38 -38.27
N PRO A 301 -4.26 -8.09 -38.56
CA PRO A 301 -5.23 -9.14 -38.89
C PRO A 301 -4.76 -10.01 -40.07
N SER A 302 -5.03 -11.31 -40.00
CA SER A 302 -4.71 -12.28 -41.05
C SER A 302 -3.22 -12.43 -41.40
N ASP A 303 -2.30 -11.89 -40.59
CA ASP A 303 -0.87 -12.06 -40.79
C ASP A 303 -0.46 -13.53 -40.64
N THR A 304 0.42 -13.97 -41.54
CA THR A 304 1.20 -15.22 -41.43
C THR A 304 2.61 -14.91 -40.94
N THR A 305 3.38 -15.92 -40.53
CA THR A 305 4.79 -15.73 -40.16
C THR A 305 5.64 -15.14 -41.29
N VAL A 306 5.30 -15.43 -42.55
CA VAL A 306 5.99 -14.87 -43.73
C VAL A 306 5.80 -13.36 -43.82
N ARG A 307 4.55 -12.87 -43.73
CA ARG A 307 4.24 -11.43 -43.78
C ARG A 307 4.78 -10.69 -42.57
N ALA A 308 4.63 -11.30 -41.39
CA ALA A 308 5.15 -10.75 -40.15
C ALA A 308 6.69 -10.60 -40.19
N ARG A 309 7.40 -11.50 -40.88
CA ARG A 309 8.86 -11.41 -41.04
C ARG A 309 9.30 -10.16 -41.78
N ALA A 310 8.58 -9.74 -42.81
CA ALA A 310 8.91 -8.55 -43.60
C ALA A 310 8.85 -7.24 -42.77
N ARG A 311 8.08 -7.24 -41.67
CA ARG A 311 7.88 -6.05 -40.81
C ARG A 311 8.56 -6.15 -39.44
N PHE A 312 9.29 -7.24 -39.16
CA PHE A 312 9.83 -7.51 -37.83
C PHE A 312 10.81 -6.44 -37.34
N GLU A 313 11.69 -5.93 -38.21
CA GLU A 313 12.65 -4.87 -37.83
C GLU A 313 11.90 -3.58 -37.45
N ARG A 314 11.01 -3.12 -38.32
CA ARG A 314 10.25 -1.88 -38.17
C ARG A 314 9.27 -1.91 -36.99
N ASP A 315 8.52 -3.01 -36.86
CA ASP A 315 7.39 -3.07 -35.93
C ASP A 315 7.76 -3.65 -34.56
N VAL A 316 8.92 -4.32 -34.44
CA VAL A 316 9.33 -4.95 -33.17
C VAL A 316 10.65 -4.39 -32.71
N LEU A 317 11.69 -4.51 -33.54
CA LEU A 317 13.06 -4.24 -33.11
C LEU A 317 13.37 -2.74 -32.96
N ALA A 318 12.76 -1.89 -33.78
CA ALA A 318 12.89 -0.43 -33.70
C ALA A 318 12.35 0.17 -32.38
N HIS A 319 11.63 -0.61 -31.58
CA HIS A 319 11.09 -0.18 -30.30
C HIS A 319 11.99 -0.48 -29.08
N ASP A 320 13.16 -1.09 -29.30
CA ASP A 320 14.07 -1.59 -28.23
C ASP A 320 13.33 -2.35 -27.10
N PRO A 321 12.60 -3.44 -27.43
CA PRO A 321 11.84 -4.17 -26.43
C PRO A 321 12.75 -4.96 -25.48
N LYS A 322 12.30 -5.14 -24.25
CA LYS A 322 12.88 -6.14 -23.32
C LYS A 322 12.13 -7.46 -23.35
N VAL A 323 10.85 -7.42 -23.74
CA VAL A 323 10.01 -8.61 -23.93
C VAL A 323 9.24 -8.50 -25.24
N VAL A 324 9.18 -9.59 -26.01
CA VAL A 324 8.32 -9.71 -27.19
C VAL A 324 7.45 -10.94 -27.06
N ILE A 325 6.14 -10.73 -27.18
CA ILE A 325 5.13 -11.78 -27.20
C ILE A 325 4.79 -12.08 -28.64
N ILE A 326 5.01 -13.32 -29.08
CA ILE A 326 4.79 -13.76 -30.46
C ILE A 326 3.51 -14.60 -30.52
N SER A 327 2.51 -14.11 -31.24
CA SER A 327 1.19 -14.76 -31.41
C SER A 327 0.81 -14.87 -32.89
N LEU A 328 1.66 -15.56 -33.65
CA LEU A 328 1.49 -15.86 -35.09
C LEU A 328 1.14 -17.35 -35.27
N GLY A 329 1.17 -17.92 -36.47
CA GLY A 329 1.00 -19.37 -36.68
C GLY A 329 -0.43 -19.84 -36.94
N ALA A 330 -1.42 -19.22 -36.30
CA ALA A 330 -2.82 -19.60 -36.55
C ALA A 330 -3.23 -19.42 -38.02
N ASN A 331 -2.78 -18.36 -38.71
CA ASN A 331 -3.09 -18.15 -40.13
C ASN A 331 -2.16 -18.91 -41.09
N ASP A 332 -1.08 -19.48 -40.56
CA ASP A 332 -0.11 -20.28 -41.31
C ASP A 332 -0.68 -21.70 -41.54
N SER A 333 -1.55 -22.17 -40.65
CA SER A 333 -2.24 -23.46 -40.74
C SER A 333 -3.37 -23.46 -41.79
N ALA A 334 -4.04 -24.61 -41.93
CA ALA A 334 -5.25 -24.73 -42.74
C ALA A 334 -6.43 -24.10 -41.97
N VAL A 335 -6.70 -22.81 -42.18
CA VAL A 335 -7.73 -22.07 -41.42
C VAL A 335 -9.14 -22.23 -41.97
N ASP A 336 -9.29 -22.48 -43.28
CA ASP A 336 -10.59 -22.60 -43.94
C ASP A 336 -10.97 -24.06 -44.21
N VAL A 337 -10.74 -24.96 -43.25
CA VAL A 337 -11.04 -26.41 -43.40
C VAL A 337 -12.52 -26.66 -43.71
N TRP A 338 -13.42 -25.83 -43.16
CA TRP A 338 -14.86 -25.87 -43.47
C TRP A 338 -15.20 -25.39 -44.88
N LYS A 339 -14.25 -24.78 -45.60
CA LYS A 339 -14.34 -24.45 -47.03
C LYS A 339 -13.49 -25.40 -47.89
N GLY A 340 -13.07 -26.54 -47.33
CA GLY A 340 -12.30 -27.56 -48.03
C GLY A 340 -10.78 -27.35 -48.05
N ALA A 341 -10.22 -26.45 -47.23
CA ALA A 341 -8.77 -26.32 -47.14
C ALA A 341 -8.13 -27.58 -46.54
N THR A 342 -7.25 -28.25 -47.28
CA THR A 342 -6.55 -29.48 -46.85
C THR A 342 -5.05 -29.28 -46.61
N LYS A 343 -4.52 -28.10 -46.93
CA LYS A 343 -3.10 -27.76 -46.82
C LYS A 343 -2.90 -26.47 -46.03
N PRO A 344 -1.79 -26.35 -45.28
CA PRO A 344 -1.47 -25.11 -44.58
C PRO A 344 -1.14 -24.00 -45.58
N ARG A 345 -1.48 -22.75 -45.23
CA ARG A 345 -1.16 -21.58 -46.06
C ARG A 345 0.34 -21.27 -46.08
N VAL A 346 1.09 -21.74 -45.09
CA VAL A 346 2.56 -21.70 -45.04
C VAL A 346 3.07 -23.11 -44.78
N ALA A 347 4.00 -23.58 -45.61
CA ALA A 347 4.60 -24.90 -45.43
C ALA A 347 5.29 -25.01 -44.06
N ILE A 348 5.19 -26.17 -43.41
CA ILE A 348 5.75 -26.40 -42.06
C ILE A 348 7.24 -26.01 -41.96
N PRO A 349 8.12 -26.36 -42.92
CA PRO A 349 9.52 -25.95 -42.86
C PRO A 349 9.72 -24.42 -42.90
N GLU A 350 8.87 -23.72 -43.66
CA GLU A 350 8.91 -22.25 -43.78
C GLU A 350 8.41 -21.58 -42.49
N TYR A 351 7.34 -22.12 -41.88
CA TYR A 351 6.85 -21.69 -40.56
C TYR A 351 7.91 -21.83 -39.47
N GLU A 352 8.55 -23.01 -39.40
CA GLU A 352 9.62 -23.30 -38.44
C GLU A 352 10.80 -22.34 -38.63
N LYS A 353 11.24 -22.15 -39.89
CA LYS A 353 12.31 -21.21 -40.24
C LYS A 353 12.00 -19.79 -39.77
N ASN A 354 10.77 -19.33 -39.93
CA ASN A 354 10.36 -17.98 -39.51
C ASN A 354 10.29 -17.83 -37.99
N LEU A 355 9.73 -18.80 -37.26
CA LEU A 355 9.73 -18.77 -35.79
C LEU A 355 11.14 -18.80 -35.21
N ARG A 356 12.01 -19.66 -35.75
CA ARG A 356 13.43 -19.71 -35.35
C ARG A 356 14.13 -18.38 -35.63
N TYR A 357 13.83 -17.74 -36.76
CA TYR A 357 14.36 -16.41 -37.07
C TYR A 357 13.95 -15.38 -36.01
N PHE A 358 12.67 -15.27 -35.64
CA PHE A 358 12.22 -14.32 -34.62
C PHE A 358 12.91 -14.55 -33.28
N VAL A 359 12.88 -15.78 -32.77
CA VAL A 359 13.43 -16.12 -31.45
C VAL A 359 14.94 -15.91 -31.41
N ARG A 360 15.68 -16.33 -32.45
CA ARG A 360 17.15 -16.15 -32.49
C ARG A 360 17.53 -14.68 -32.54
N THR A 361 16.83 -13.87 -33.34
CA THR A 361 17.10 -12.43 -33.45
C THR A 361 16.85 -11.71 -32.14
N LEU A 362 15.76 -12.04 -31.42
CA LEU A 362 15.48 -11.48 -30.10
C LEU A 362 16.51 -11.89 -29.06
N LYS A 363 16.85 -13.19 -28.99
CA LYS A 363 17.85 -13.70 -28.05
C LYS A 363 19.23 -13.07 -28.25
N LYS A 364 19.67 -12.87 -29.50
CA LYS A 364 20.93 -12.18 -29.81
C LYS A 364 20.99 -10.75 -29.27
N ARG A 365 19.84 -10.09 -29.10
CA ARG A 365 19.73 -8.72 -28.55
C ARG A 365 19.40 -8.71 -27.05
N GLY A 366 19.44 -9.85 -26.36
CA GLY A 366 19.09 -9.95 -24.95
C GLY A 366 17.59 -9.76 -24.65
N VAL A 367 16.73 -9.90 -25.65
CA VAL A 367 15.28 -9.72 -25.53
C VAL A 367 14.61 -11.04 -25.19
N HIS A 368 13.70 -11.04 -24.21
CA HIS A 368 12.95 -12.23 -23.83
C HIS A 368 11.78 -12.49 -24.79
N ALA A 369 11.80 -13.65 -25.47
CA ALA A 369 10.74 -14.06 -26.39
C ALA A 369 9.74 -14.98 -25.69
N ILE A 370 8.46 -14.61 -25.70
CA ILE A 370 7.35 -15.43 -25.22
C ILE A 370 6.56 -15.92 -26.43
N LEU A 371 6.53 -17.24 -26.65
CA LEU A 371 5.74 -17.85 -27.71
C LEU A 371 4.33 -18.16 -27.20
N MET A 372 3.33 -17.58 -27.84
CA MET A 372 1.90 -17.87 -27.67
C MET A 372 1.31 -18.26 -29.03
N THR A 373 2.08 -19.04 -29.78
CA THR A 373 1.80 -19.52 -31.13
C THR A 373 1.26 -20.96 -31.02
N PRO A 374 0.20 -21.33 -31.75
CA PRO A 374 -0.31 -22.71 -31.80
C PRO A 374 0.58 -23.63 -32.64
#